data_AF-A0A1Y4SYI7-F1
#
_entry.id   AF-A0A1Y4SYI7-F1
#
_cell.length_a   1.000
_cell.length_b   1.000
_cell.length_c   1.000
_cell.angle_alpha   90.00
_cell.angle_beta   90.00
_cell.angle_gamma   90.00
#
_symmetry.space_group_name_H-M   'P 1'
#
loop_
_entity.id
_entity.type
_entity.pdbx_description
1 polymer ?
#
loop_
_entity_poly.entity_id
_entity_poly.type
_entity_poly.pdbx_seq_one_letter_code
_entity_poly.pdbx_strand_id
1 'polypeptide(L)'
;MLDQGMSEKRSIELLAFYLEMYIKDNIQTDDFSNEKWEAFLDEINPIFHVPGEYEFDVQEERRNLRHIQKQYGKLKSDVGALEEELYSLEAHFLAIHTLYKIDSRETKKIIHIVLNRLLDFKNHYTSDYTDYAHEDLLCLADGLEQMCNPYVNPQLYDYLSEFVDLKDESQFDYIFKNVFLCLTRVLVSIDTFDKEFGVNGYFRFISQFLDVRACIENGPDFFFNDKTLEK
;
A
#
# COMPACT_ATOMS: atom_id res chain seq x y z
N MET A 1 -24.79 -15.40 -5.85
CA MET A 1 -23.57 -14.60 -6.09
C MET A 1 -22.47 -15.10 -5.15
N LEU A 2 -21.95 -16.30 -5.40
CA LEU A 2 -20.80 -16.91 -4.69
C LEU A 2 -19.84 -17.60 -5.70
N ASP A 3 -20.01 -17.34 -6.99
CA ASP A 3 -19.32 -18.04 -8.08
C ASP A 3 -18.05 -17.32 -8.57
N GLN A 4 -17.57 -16.31 -7.82
CA GLN A 4 -16.37 -15.55 -8.14
C GLN A 4 -15.32 -15.71 -7.04
N GLY A 5 -14.78 -16.92 -6.86
CA GLY A 5 -13.47 -17.18 -6.25
C GLY A 5 -13.22 -16.77 -4.79
N MET A 6 -14.15 -16.06 -4.13
CA MET A 6 -14.01 -15.58 -2.75
C MET A 6 -14.67 -16.56 -1.78
N SER A 7 -13.96 -16.94 -0.72
CA SER A 7 -14.55 -17.75 0.35
C SER A 7 -15.54 -16.93 1.17
N GLU A 8 -16.58 -17.58 1.72
CA GLU A 8 -17.56 -16.93 2.61
C GLU A 8 -16.88 -16.14 3.74
N LYS A 9 -15.80 -16.69 4.30
CA LYS A 9 -14.99 -16.04 5.33
C LYS A 9 -14.43 -14.69 4.85
N ARG A 10 -13.84 -14.63 3.66
CA ARG A 10 -13.30 -13.38 3.09
C ARG A 10 -14.39 -12.37 2.79
N SER A 11 -15.55 -12.82 2.31
CA SER A 11 -16.70 -11.93 2.09
C SER A 11 -17.18 -11.29 3.39
N ILE A 12 -17.17 -12.04 4.50
CA ILE A 12 -17.51 -11.52 5.83
C ILE A 12 -16.43 -10.52 6.30
N GLU A 13 -15.15 -10.82 6.12
CA GLU A 13 -14.05 -9.92 6.48
C GLU A 13 -14.14 -8.59 5.70
N LEU A 14 -14.42 -8.65 4.40
CA LEU A 14 -14.58 -7.45 3.56
C LEU A 14 -15.77 -6.58 3.99
N LEU A 15 -16.92 -7.20 4.24
CA LEU A 15 -18.10 -6.49 4.71
C LEU A 15 -17.89 -5.88 6.10
N ALA A 16 -17.17 -6.57 6.98
CA ALA A 16 -16.82 -6.04 8.30
C ALA A 16 -15.91 -4.81 8.17
N PHE A 17 -14.92 -4.85 7.27
CA PHE A 17 -14.05 -3.71 6.98
C PHE A 17 -14.84 -2.51 6.47
N TYR A 18 -15.71 -2.68 5.46
CA TYR A 18 -16.53 -1.60 4.95
C TYR A 18 -17.49 -1.03 5.99
N LEU A 19 -18.06 -1.88 6.85
CA LEU A 19 -18.90 -1.43 7.95
C LEU A 19 -18.10 -0.58 8.95
N GLU A 20 -16.87 -0.98 9.28
CA GLU A 20 -15.99 -0.20 10.14
C GLU A 20 -15.67 1.17 9.54
N MET A 21 -15.38 1.22 8.23
CA MET A 21 -15.19 2.48 7.50
C MET A 21 -16.40 3.38 7.59
N TYR A 22 -17.57 2.85 7.23
CA TYR A 22 -18.83 3.59 7.26
C TYR A 22 -19.12 4.15 8.66
N ILE A 23 -18.94 3.34 9.70
CA ILE A 23 -19.15 3.78 11.09
C ILE A 23 -18.21 4.92 11.42
N LYS A 24 -16.92 4.82 11.07
CA LYS A 24 -15.91 5.86 11.36
C LYS A 24 -16.25 7.20 10.71
N ASP A 25 -16.65 7.18 9.44
CA ASP A 25 -17.00 8.39 8.70
C ASP A 25 -18.32 9.02 9.19
N ASN A 26 -19.18 8.21 9.81
CA ASN A 26 -20.48 8.61 10.34
C ASN A 26 -20.51 8.68 11.87
N ILE A 27 -19.36 8.74 12.56
CA ILE A 27 -19.27 8.80 14.03
C ILE A 27 -20.10 9.94 14.64
N GLN A 28 -20.33 11.03 13.89
CA GLN A 28 -21.11 12.18 14.35
C GLN A 28 -22.63 12.04 14.15
N THR A 29 -23.11 10.98 13.50
CA THR A 29 -24.54 10.70 13.40
C THR A 29 -24.91 9.63 14.43
N ASP A 30 -25.81 9.97 15.35
CA ASP A 30 -26.15 9.12 16.50
C ASP A 30 -26.85 7.79 16.13
N ASP A 31 -27.29 7.60 14.88
CA ASP A 31 -28.01 6.40 14.45
C ASP A 31 -27.51 5.83 13.11
N PHE A 32 -27.34 4.50 13.07
CA PHE A 32 -27.12 3.74 11.84
C PHE A 32 -28.32 3.87 10.90
N SER A 33 -28.06 4.07 9.60
CA SER A 33 -29.10 4.18 8.57
C SER A 33 -28.84 3.15 7.49
N ASN A 34 -29.79 2.22 7.30
CA ASN A 34 -29.73 1.23 6.22
C ASN A 34 -29.61 1.89 4.84
N GLU A 35 -30.38 2.96 4.60
CA GLU A 35 -30.35 3.68 3.31
C GLU A 35 -28.97 4.29 3.02
N LYS A 36 -28.32 4.88 4.03
CA LYS A 36 -26.96 5.44 3.89
C LYS A 36 -25.90 4.36 3.74
N TRP A 37 -26.06 3.24 4.44
CA TRP A 37 -25.17 2.09 4.30
C TRP A 37 -25.26 1.47 2.90
N GLU A 38 -26.47 1.29 2.37
CA GLU A 38 -26.69 0.82 1.00
C GLU A 38 -26.07 1.80 -0.01
N ALA A 39 -26.28 3.11 0.15
CA ALA A 39 -25.67 4.12 -0.71
C ALA A 39 -24.14 4.09 -0.66
N PHE A 40 -23.54 3.94 0.53
CA PHE A 40 -22.09 3.78 0.70
C PHE A 40 -21.57 2.51 0.00
N LEU A 41 -22.28 1.39 0.12
CA LEU A 41 -21.91 0.16 -0.57
C LEU A 41 -22.02 0.29 -2.10
N ASP A 42 -22.99 1.05 -2.61
CA ASP A 42 -23.15 1.31 -4.04
C ASP A 42 -22.01 2.17 -4.61
N GLU A 43 -21.39 3.01 -3.78
CA GLU A 43 -20.20 3.80 -4.15
C GLU A 43 -18.90 2.97 -4.11
N ILE A 44 -18.88 1.89 -3.33
CA ILE A 44 -17.74 1.00 -3.26
C ILE A 44 -17.74 0.07 -4.46
N ASN A 45 -16.61 0.01 -5.16
CA ASN A 45 -16.33 -1.05 -6.10
C ASN A 45 -15.45 -2.12 -5.41
N PRO A 46 -16.03 -3.22 -4.90
CA PRO A 46 -15.26 -4.19 -4.15
C PRO A 46 -14.19 -4.86 -5.03
N ILE A 47 -12.95 -4.86 -4.54
CA ILE A 47 -11.86 -5.61 -5.16
C ILE A 47 -11.92 -7.03 -4.60
N PHE A 48 -12.29 -7.98 -5.45
CA PHE A 48 -12.35 -9.39 -5.06
C PHE A 48 -10.96 -10.01 -5.16
N HIS A 49 -10.29 -10.19 -4.02
CA HIS A 49 -9.00 -10.89 -3.97
C HIS A 49 -9.16 -12.39 -4.20
N VAL A 50 -8.89 -12.82 -5.43
CA VAL A 50 -8.84 -14.24 -5.80
C VAL A 50 -7.46 -14.80 -5.43
N PRO A 51 -7.38 -15.98 -4.79
CA PRO A 51 -6.10 -16.67 -4.57
C PRO A 51 -5.29 -16.82 -5.86
N GLY A 52 -4.01 -16.42 -5.81
CA GLY A 52 -3.06 -16.62 -6.91
C GLY A 52 -2.53 -18.05 -7.00
N GLU A 53 -1.68 -18.29 -7.99
CA GLU A 53 -1.04 -19.60 -8.23
C GLU A 53 0.00 -19.97 -7.15
N TYR A 54 0.71 -18.97 -6.61
CA TYR A 54 1.84 -19.18 -5.70
C TYR A 54 1.55 -18.70 -4.29
N GLU A 55 1.77 -19.53 -3.27
CA GLU A 55 1.62 -19.13 -1.87
C GLU A 55 2.64 -18.05 -1.48
N PHE A 56 2.17 -16.99 -0.81
CA PHE A 56 3.04 -15.97 -0.22
C PHE A 56 3.09 -16.12 1.30
N ASP A 57 4.29 -16.28 1.85
CA ASP A 57 4.52 -16.45 3.28
C ASP A 57 5.69 -15.56 3.80
N VAL A 58 6.06 -15.74 5.07
CA VAL A 58 7.17 -15.01 5.69
C VAL A 58 8.54 -15.39 5.08
N GLN A 59 8.68 -16.55 4.46
CA GLN A 59 9.91 -16.93 3.75
C GLN A 59 10.03 -16.16 2.44
N GLU A 60 8.93 -16.05 1.70
CA GLU A 60 8.81 -15.26 0.48
C GLU A 60 9.09 -13.78 0.72
N GLU A 61 8.50 -13.21 1.77
CA GLU A 61 8.82 -11.86 2.26
C GLU A 61 10.33 -11.61 2.36
N ARG A 62 11.04 -12.50 3.07
CA ARG A 62 12.48 -12.41 3.30
C ARG A 62 13.29 -12.67 2.04
N ARG A 63 12.80 -13.51 1.13
CA ARG A 63 13.45 -13.84 -0.14
C ARG A 63 13.39 -12.63 -1.07
N ASN A 64 12.21 -12.04 -1.23
CA ASN A 64 11.97 -10.87 -2.04
C ASN A 64 12.75 -9.67 -1.54
N LEU A 65 12.73 -9.41 -0.23
CA LEU A 65 13.51 -8.31 0.34
C LEU A 65 15.02 -8.45 0.07
N ARG A 66 15.57 -9.68 0.19
CA ARG A 66 16.98 -9.95 -0.15
C ARG A 66 17.26 -9.79 -1.64
N HIS A 67 16.36 -10.23 -2.50
CA HIS A 67 16.47 -10.07 -3.95
C HIS A 67 16.51 -8.59 -4.34
N ILE A 68 15.54 -7.80 -3.86
CA ILE A 68 15.42 -6.35 -4.09
C ILE A 68 16.69 -5.62 -3.62
N GLN A 69 17.16 -5.90 -2.39
CA GLN A 69 18.37 -5.27 -1.85
C GLN A 69 19.63 -5.64 -2.63
N LYS A 70 19.69 -6.86 -3.21
CA LYS A 70 20.81 -7.29 -4.05
C LYS A 70 20.77 -6.60 -5.42
N GLN A 71 19.59 -6.42 -6.01
CA GLN A 71 19.44 -5.85 -7.34
C GLN A 71 19.57 -4.32 -7.33
N TYR A 72 18.89 -3.64 -6.41
CA TYR A 72 18.78 -2.17 -6.42
C TYR A 72 19.60 -1.47 -5.32
N GLY A 73 20.08 -2.23 -4.33
CA GLY A 73 20.81 -1.69 -3.19
C GLY A 73 19.91 -1.27 -2.03
N LYS A 74 20.40 -0.33 -1.23
CA LYS A 74 19.68 0.23 -0.07
C LYS A 74 19.78 1.75 -0.11
N LEU A 75 18.67 2.43 0.17
CA LEU A 75 18.69 3.85 0.42
C LEU A 75 19.41 4.12 1.76
N LYS A 76 20.35 5.06 1.77
CA LYS A 76 21.05 5.48 2.99
C LYS A 76 20.16 6.45 3.79
N SER A 77 20.67 6.91 4.94
CA SER A 77 19.97 7.90 5.77
C SER A 77 19.77 9.24 5.05
N ASP A 78 20.70 9.59 4.16
CA ASP A 78 20.52 10.69 3.22
C ASP A 78 19.65 10.21 2.06
N VAL A 79 18.40 10.64 2.07
CA VAL A 79 17.36 10.26 1.10
C VAL A 79 17.49 11.03 -0.22
N GLY A 80 18.24 12.15 -0.21
CA GLY A 80 18.59 12.92 -1.40
C GLY A 80 17.40 13.23 -2.30
N ALA A 81 17.52 12.86 -3.57
CA ALA A 81 16.50 13.09 -4.58
C ALA A 81 15.17 12.35 -4.35
N LEU A 82 15.12 11.39 -3.41
CA LEU A 82 13.93 10.56 -3.13
C LEU A 82 13.15 11.03 -1.89
N GLU A 83 13.43 12.24 -1.40
CA GLU A 83 12.77 12.80 -0.22
C GLU A 83 11.26 12.96 -0.41
N GLU A 84 10.83 13.47 -1.57
CA GLU A 84 9.40 13.71 -1.86
C GLU A 84 8.61 12.42 -2.05
N GLU A 85 9.20 11.41 -2.69
CA GLU A 85 8.59 10.09 -2.81
C GLU A 85 8.47 9.38 -1.46
N LEU A 86 9.50 9.50 -0.61
CA LEU A 86 9.45 8.95 0.73
C LEU A 86 8.38 9.67 1.56
N TYR A 87 8.32 11.00 1.49
CA TYR A 87 7.28 11.80 2.14
C TYR A 87 5.88 11.31 1.76
N SER A 88 5.62 11.09 0.47
CA SER A 88 4.31 10.64 -0.03
C SER A 88 3.89 9.30 0.59
N LEU A 89 4.83 8.36 0.71
CA LEU A 89 4.61 7.08 1.39
C LEU A 89 4.39 7.25 2.89
N GLU A 90 5.22 8.03 3.57
CA GLU A 90 5.12 8.25 5.02
C GLU A 90 3.81 8.97 5.40
N ALA A 91 3.37 9.93 4.59
CA ALA A 91 2.09 10.62 4.72
C ALA A 91 0.92 9.64 4.58
N HIS A 92 0.94 8.79 3.55
CA HIS A 92 -0.06 7.75 3.37
C HIS A 92 -0.11 6.78 4.56
N PHE A 93 1.05 6.25 4.99
CA PHE A 93 1.13 5.35 6.13
C PHE A 93 0.60 5.98 7.42
N LEU A 94 0.91 7.27 7.66
CA LEU A 94 0.39 7.99 8.81
C LEU A 94 -1.13 8.18 8.75
N ALA A 95 -1.67 8.48 7.56
CA ALA A 95 -3.11 8.61 7.36
C ALA A 95 -3.81 7.28 7.63
N ILE A 96 -3.37 6.18 7.02
CA ILE A 96 -4.02 4.88 7.21
C ILE A 96 -3.83 4.31 8.62
N HIS A 97 -2.69 4.56 9.28
CA HIS A 97 -2.50 4.26 10.70
C HIS A 97 -3.55 4.97 11.56
N THR A 98 -3.81 6.23 11.25
CA THR A 98 -4.72 7.07 12.03
C THR A 98 -6.18 6.67 11.82
N LEU A 99 -6.58 6.42 10.58
CA LEU A 99 -7.94 6.06 10.18
C LEU A 99 -8.27 4.61 10.55
N TYR A 100 -7.39 3.67 10.23
CA TYR A 100 -7.66 2.23 10.34
C TYR A 100 -7.03 1.57 11.57
N LYS A 101 -6.27 2.32 12.37
CA LYS A 101 -5.59 1.81 13.58
C LYS A 101 -4.62 0.66 13.31
N ILE A 102 -4.13 0.54 12.07
CA ILE A 102 -3.13 -0.47 11.74
C ILE A 102 -1.83 -0.22 12.49
N ASP A 103 -1.17 -1.28 12.95
CA ASP A 103 0.10 -1.16 13.66
C ASP A 103 1.32 -1.23 12.71
N SER A 104 2.51 -1.05 13.27
CA SER A 104 3.77 -1.17 12.50
C SER A 104 3.92 -2.54 11.83
N ARG A 105 3.46 -3.64 12.46
CA ARG A 105 3.58 -4.99 11.92
C ARG A 105 2.65 -5.17 10.71
N GLU A 106 1.43 -4.66 10.80
CA GLU A 106 0.45 -4.66 9.71
C GLU A 106 0.93 -3.80 8.54
N THR A 107 1.51 -2.64 8.84
CA THR A 107 2.13 -1.77 7.83
C THR A 107 3.27 -2.48 7.08
N LYS A 108 4.11 -3.25 7.79
CA LYS A 108 5.13 -4.09 7.15
C LYS A 108 4.50 -5.12 6.21
N LYS A 109 3.41 -5.79 6.62
CA LYS A 109 2.70 -6.75 5.75
C LYS A 109 2.18 -6.09 4.48
N ILE A 110 1.54 -4.93 4.60
CA ILE A 110 1.05 -4.13 3.46
C ILE A 110 2.19 -3.84 2.48
N ILE A 111 3.33 -3.34 2.99
CA ILE A 111 4.51 -3.08 2.16
C ILE A 111 5.00 -4.37 1.48
N HIS A 112 5.07 -5.48 2.20
CA HIS A 112 5.54 -6.75 1.65
C HIS A 112 4.62 -7.34 0.58
N ILE A 113 3.31 -7.17 0.72
CA ILE A 113 2.33 -7.53 -0.31
C ILE A 113 2.59 -6.71 -1.58
N VAL A 114 2.69 -5.38 -1.49
CA VAL A 114 2.95 -4.51 -2.66
C VAL A 114 4.29 -4.83 -3.31
N LEU A 115 5.36 -5.02 -2.52
CA LEU A 115 6.66 -5.45 -3.04
C LEU A 115 6.56 -6.76 -3.82
N ASN A 116 5.78 -7.72 -3.33
CA ASN A 116 5.57 -9.00 -4.03
C ASN A 116 4.74 -8.81 -5.30
N ARG A 117 3.62 -8.08 -5.25
CA ARG A 117 2.78 -7.83 -6.43
C ARG A 117 3.54 -7.16 -7.58
N LEU A 118 4.44 -6.23 -7.28
CA LEU A 118 5.32 -5.64 -8.29
C LEU A 118 6.31 -6.66 -8.88
N LEU A 119 6.83 -7.59 -8.08
CA LEU A 119 7.69 -8.67 -8.57
C LEU A 119 6.90 -9.73 -9.35
N ASP A 120 5.69 -10.05 -8.92
CA ASP A 120 4.76 -10.93 -9.62
C ASP A 120 4.42 -10.35 -10.99
N PHE A 121 4.12 -9.04 -11.06
CA PHE A 121 3.89 -8.34 -12.31
C PHE A 121 5.08 -8.49 -13.27
N LYS A 122 6.31 -8.28 -12.77
CA LYS A 122 7.55 -8.46 -13.57
C LYS A 122 7.69 -9.88 -14.14
N ASN A 123 7.25 -10.89 -13.39
CA ASN A 123 7.43 -12.30 -13.72
C ASN A 123 6.18 -12.96 -14.30
N HIS A 124 5.10 -12.21 -14.49
CA HIS A 124 3.77 -12.69 -14.87
C HIS A 124 3.22 -13.79 -13.94
N TYR A 125 3.40 -13.61 -12.63
CA TYR A 125 2.87 -14.49 -11.59
C TYR A 125 1.68 -13.86 -10.87
N THR A 126 1.01 -14.68 -10.06
CA THR A 126 0.00 -14.24 -9.11
C THR A 126 0.22 -14.97 -7.79
N SER A 127 0.24 -14.23 -6.68
CA SER A 127 0.38 -14.83 -5.35
C SER A 127 -0.93 -14.92 -4.58
N ASP A 128 -1.06 -15.97 -3.78
CA ASP A 128 -2.09 -16.13 -2.77
C ASP A 128 -1.60 -15.63 -1.40
N TYR A 129 -2.35 -14.70 -0.83
CA TYR A 129 -2.10 -14.09 0.47
C TYR A 129 -3.05 -14.59 1.58
N THR A 130 -3.89 -15.60 1.32
CA THR A 130 -4.93 -16.09 2.25
C THR A 130 -4.43 -16.32 3.66
N ASP A 131 -3.28 -16.96 3.81
CA ASP A 131 -2.72 -17.29 5.12
C ASP A 131 -1.77 -16.21 5.67
N TYR A 132 -1.46 -15.19 4.88
CA TYR A 132 -0.54 -14.11 5.24
C TYR A 132 -1.27 -12.88 5.82
N ALA A 133 -2.38 -12.47 5.22
CA ALA A 133 -3.10 -11.26 5.55
C ALA A 133 -4.62 -11.42 5.45
N HIS A 134 -5.32 -10.66 6.30
CA HIS A 134 -6.78 -10.50 6.25
C HIS A 134 -7.17 -9.56 5.10
N GLU A 135 -8.44 -9.62 4.70
CA GLU A 135 -8.95 -8.88 3.54
C GLU A 135 -8.85 -7.35 3.68
N ASP A 136 -8.97 -6.81 4.90
CA ASP A 136 -8.76 -5.41 5.23
C ASP A 136 -7.34 -4.92 4.88
N LEU A 137 -6.32 -5.69 5.25
CA LEU A 137 -4.93 -5.39 4.90
C LEU A 137 -4.67 -5.52 3.39
N LEU A 138 -5.37 -6.42 2.70
CA LEU A 138 -5.29 -6.53 1.24
C LEU A 138 -5.88 -5.28 0.57
N CYS A 139 -7.03 -4.78 1.06
CA CYS A 139 -7.61 -3.52 0.58
C CYS A 139 -6.68 -2.32 0.81
N LEU A 140 -6.00 -2.26 1.96
CA LEU A 140 -5.01 -1.20 2.23
C LEU A 140 -3.76 -1.36 1.34
N ALA A 141 -3.37 -2.58 0.98
CA ALA A 141 -2.31 -2.83 0.01
C ALA A 141 -2.70 -2.39 -1.40
N ASP A 142 -3.97 -2.56 -1.81
CA ASP A 142 -4.46 -2.00 -3.07
C ASP A 142 -4.33 -0.48 -3.08
N GLY A 143 -4.69 0.19 -1.99
CA GLY A 143 -4.55 1.65 -1.84
C GLY A 143 -3.11 2.12 -2.00
N LEU A 144 -2.15 1.42 -1.38
CA LEU A 144 -0.73 1.71 -1.55
C LEU A 144 -0.28 1.43 -3.00
N GLU A 145 -0.76 0.35 -3.62
CA GLU A 145 -0.42 0.00 -5.00
C GLU A 145 -0.93 1.05 -6.01
N GLN A 146 -2.12 1.61 -5.79
CA GLN A 146 -2.66 2.71 -6.60
C GLN A 146 -1.76 3.95 -6.62
N MET A 147 -0.98 4.20 -5.56
CA MET A 147 -0.06 5.33 -5.51
C MET A 147 1.19 5.14 -6.37
N CYS A 148 1.62 3.89 -6.58
CA CYS A 148 2.94 3.59 -7.14
C CYS A 148 2.94 2.63 -8.34
N ASN A 149 1.79 2.11 -8.77
CA ASN A 149 1.68 1.20 -9.90
C ASN A 149 0.79 1.80 -11.01
N PRO A 150 1.37 2.27 -12.13
CA PRO A 150 0.58 2.85 -13.23
C PRO A 150 -0.40 1.84 -13.85
N TYR A 151 -0.16 0.54 -13.75
CA TYR A 151 -1.02 -0.45 -14.40
C TYR A 151 -2.34 -0.72 -13.66
N VAL A 152 -2.46 -0.22 -12.42
CA VAL A 152 -3.70 -0.31 -11.64
C VAL A 152 -4.36 1.06 -11.43
N ASN A 153 -3.64 2.16 -11.69
CA ASN A 153 -4.13 3.53 -11.58
C ASN A 153 -4.06 4.25 -12.96
N PRO A 154 -5.21 4.47 -13.63
CA PRO A 154 -5.24 5.12 -14.95
C PRO A 154 -4.68 6.55 -14.95
N GLN A 155 -4.87 7.32 -13.88
CA GLN A 155 -4.34 8.70 -13.81
C GLN A 155 -2.81 8.67 -13.72
N LEU A 156 -2.27 7.73 -12.95
CA LEU A 156 -0.83 7.51 -12.86
C LEU A 156 -0.26 6.95 -14.16
N TYR A 157 -1.01 6.09 -14.87
CA TYR A 157 -0.65 5.62 -16.20
C TYR A 157 -0.47 6.79 -17.17
N ASP A 158 -1.48 7.66 -17.26
CA ASP A 158 -1.46 8.81 -18.15
C ASP A 158 -0.27 9.73 -17.82
N TYR A 159 -0.08 10.05 -16.54
CA TYR A 159 1.04 10.87 -16.07
C TYR A 159 2.41 10.25 -16.40
N LEU A 160 2.64 8.99 -16.09
CA LEU A 160 3.94 8.35 -16.34
C LEU A 160 4.22 8.11 -17.83
N SER A 161 3.18 7.99 -18.65
CA SER A 161 3.33 7.79 -20.10
C SER A 161 4.01 8.98 -20.81
N GLU A 162 4.07 10.15 -20.18
CA GLU A 162 4.80 11.31 -20.68
C GLU A 162 6.33 11.17 -20.56
N PHE A 163 6.80 10.31 -19.63
CA PHE A 163 8.22 10.15 -19.31
C PHE A 163 8.79 8.81 -19.79
N VAL A 164 7.97 7.77 -19.88
CA VAL A 164 8.40 6.41 -20.20
C VAL A 164 7.37 5.65 -21.03
N ASP A 165 7.84 4.80 -21.95
CA ASP A 165 6.95 3.88 -22.67
C ASP A 165 6.51 2.73 -21.73
N LEU A 166 5.32 2.87 -21.15
CA LEU A 166 4.73 1.89 -20.23
C LEU A 166 4.41 0.53 -20.89
N LYS A 167 4.49 0.42 -22.22
CA LYS A 167 4.30 -0.86 -22.93
C LYS A 167 5.62 -1.62 -23.13
N ASP A 168 6.75 -0.96 -22.95
CA ASP A 168 8.07 -1.58 -23.04
C ASP A 168 8.43 -2.22 -21.68
N GLU A 169 8.32 -3.55 -21.61
CA GLU A 169 8.66 -4.32 -20.40
C GLU A 169 10.10 -4.09 -19.92
N SER A 170 11.02 -3.68 -20.81
CA SER A 170 12.40 -3.39 -20.42
C SER A 170 12.51 -2.15 -19.52
N GLN A 171 11.47 -1.32 -19.46
CA GLN A 171 11.38 -0.14 -18.59
C GLN A 171 10.97 -0.45 -17.15
N PHE A 172 10.67 -1.71 -16.81
CA PHE A 172 10.23 -2.08 -15.46
C PHE A 172 11.16 -1.54 -14.36
N ASP A 173 12.48 -1.72 -14.53
CA ASP A 173 13.46 -1.26 -13.54
C ASP A 173 13.54 0.29 -13.49
N TYR A 174 13.27 0.99 -14.59
CA TYR A 174 13.18 2.46 -14.59
C TYR A 174 11.98 2.93 -13.77
N ILE A 175 10.82 2.28 -13.96
CA ILE A 175 9.57 2.63 -13.27
C ILE A 175 9.66 2.29 -11.79
N PHE A 176 10.00 1.04 -11.42
CA PHE A 176 9.77 0.56 -10.06
C PHE A 176 10.98 0.58 -9.14
N LYS A 177 12.20 0.86 -9.63
CA LYS A 177 13.40 0.88 -8.77
C LYS A 177 13.24 1.83 -7.59
N ASN A 178 12.74 3.05 -7.83
CA ASN A 178 12.59 4.04 -6.77
C ASN A 178 11.50 3.60 -5.77
N VAL A 179 10.40 3.02 -6.25
CA VAL A 179 9.34 2.42 -5.41
C VAL A 179 9.94 1.37 -4.47
N PHE A 180 10.74 0.44 -5.02
CA PHE A 180 11.42 -0.58 -4.21
C PHE A 180 12.37 0.02 -3.17
N LEU A 181 13.15 1.04 -3.54
CA LEU A 181 14.10 1.67 -2.62
C LEU A 181 13.38 2.39 -1.46
N CYS A 182 12.31 3.14 -1.75
CA CYS A 182 11.57 3.88 -0.73
C CYS A 182 10.77 2.95 0.19
N LEU A 183 10.03 1.96 -0.35
CA LEU A 183 9.31 0.99 0.47
C LEU A 183 10.24 0.18 1.38
N THR A 184 11.40 -0.26 0.87
CA THR A 184 12.39 -0.96 1.70
C THR A 184 13.05 -0.04 2.73
N ARG A 185 13.18 1.26 2.44
CA ARG A 185 13.62 2.26 3.42
C ARG A 185 12.62 2.43 4.55
N VAL A 186 11.32 2.46 4.24
CA VAL A 186 10.24 2.52 5.24
C VAL A 186 10.29 1.30 6.16
N LEU A 187 10.46 0.08 5.61
CA LEU A 187 10.62 -1.13 6.44
C LEU A 187 11.77 -0.99 7.46
N VAL A 188 12.91 -0.44 7.02
CA VAL A 188 14.07 -0.19 7.90
C VAL A 188 13.76 0.89 8.93
N SER A 189 13.05 1.96 8.55
CA SER A 189 12.60 3.00 9.49
C SER A 189 11.67 2.41 10.55
N ILE A 190 10.73 1.53 10.16
CA ILE A 190 9.83 0.84 11.09
C ILE A 190 10.64 0.06 12.12
N ASP A 191 11.55 -0.82 11.67
CA ASP A 191 12.38 -1.62 12.57
C ASP A 191 13.26 -0.76 13.50
N THR A 192 13.75 0.36 13.00
CA THR A 192 14.62 1.27 13.75
C THR A 192 13.84 1.98 14.86
N PHE A 193 12.75 2.64 14.50
CA PHE A 193 12.01 3.49 15.43
C PHE A 193 11.13 2.71 16.38
N ASP A 194 10.62 1.54 15.99
CA ASP A 194 9.93 0.66 16.93
C ASP A 194 10.88 0.09 17.99
N LYS A 195 12.14 -0.16 17.62
CA LYS A 195 13.16 -0.58 18.58
C LYS A 195 13.53 0.55 19.55
N GLU A 196 13.61 1.79 19.07
CA GLU A 196 14.01 2.94 19.88
C GLU A 196 12.87 3.48 20.76
N PHE A 197 11.65 3.53 20.23
CA PHE A 197 10.52 4.16 20.89
C PHE A 197 9.45 3.18 21.37
N GLY A 198 9.58 1.87 21.11
CA GLY A 198 8.58 0.85 21.42
C GLY A 198 7.52 0.70 20.32
N VAL A 199 6.49 -0.10 20.57
CA VAL A 199 5.40 -0.41 19.60
C VAL A 199 4.88 0.87 18.93
N ASN A 200 4.77 0.88 17.60
CA ASN A 200 4.36 2.04 16.79
C ASN A 200 5.26 3.27 16.96
N GLY A 201 6.55 3.04 17.23
CA GLY A 201 7.57 4.07 17.38
C GLY A 201 7.80 4.82 16.08
N TYR A 202 7.71 4.13 14.95
CA TYR A 202 7.75 4.73 13.63
C TYR A 202 6.68 5.81 13.41
N PHE A 203 5.42 5.53 13.76
CA PHE A 203 4.33 6.49 13.63
C PHE A 203 4.50 7.71 14.55
N ARG A 204 5.01 7.49 15.77
CA ARG A 204 5.39 8.59 16.67
C ARG A 204 6.55 9.41 16.14
N PHE A 205 7.44 8.82 15.35
CA PHE A 205 8.54 9.53 14.73
C PHE A 205 8.05 10.39 13.56
N ILE A 206 7.37 9.81 12.57
CA ILE A 206 6.95 10.56 11.37
C ILE A 206 5.91 11.65 11.68
N SER A 207 5.06 11.46 12.70
CA SER A 207 4.09 12.48 13.15
C SER A 207 4.73 13.72 13.81
N GLN A 208 6.05 13.72 14.06
CA GLN A 208 6.78 14.93 14.48
C GLN A 208 7.04 15.87 13.31
N PHE A 209 6.99 15.36 12.08
CA PHE A 209 7.33 16.10 10.85
C PHE A 209 6.12 16.23 9.92
N LEU A 210 5.16 15.31 10.00
CA LEU A 210 3.96 15.27 9.18
C LEU A 210 2.73 15.69 9.98
N ASP A 211 1.91 16.57 9.41
CA ASP A 211 0.59 16.89 9.96
C ASP A 211 -0.43 15.84 9.51
N VAL A 212 -0.83 14.98 10.45
CA VAL A 212 -1.79 13.91 10.22
C VAL A 212 -3.12 14.40 9.64
N ARG A 213 -3.60 15.60 10.02
CA ARG A 213 -4.85 16.13 9.48
C ARG A 213 -4.69 16.49 8.02
N ALA A 214 -3.58 17.14 7.67
CA ALA A 214 -3.25 17.45 6.29
C ALA A 214 -3.10 16.17 5.44
N CYS A 215 -2.45 15.13 5.97
CA CYS A 215 -2.32 13.84 5.27
C CYS A 215 -3.68 13.19 4.97
N ILE A 216 -4.66 13.33 5.88
CA ILE A 216 -6.01 12.78 5.69
C ILE A 216 -6.81 13.66 4.73
N GLU A 217 -6.78 14.98 4.90
CA GLU A 217 -7.57 15.94 4.10
C GLU A 217 -7.11 16.02 2.64
N ASN A 218 -5.81 15.95 2.39
CA ASN A 218 -5.26 15.99 1.03
C ASN A 218 -5.46 14.67 0.28
N GLY A 219 -5.63 13.57 1.00
CA GLY A 219 -5.65 12.24 0.43
C GLY A 219 -4.26 11.75 -0.03
N PRO A 220 -4.19 10.58 -0.68
CA PRO A 220 -2.94 10.01 -1.13
C PRO A 220 -2.39 10.75 -2.37
N ASP A 221 -1.12 11.20 -2.28
CA ASP A 221 -0.37 11.69 -3.43
C ASP A 221 0.19 10.53 -4.27
N PHE A 222 0.48 10.77 -5.56
CA PHE A 222 1.23 9.81 -6.35
C PHE A 222 2.65 9.67 -5.82
N PHE A 223 3.18 8.46 -5.89
CA PHE A 223 4.57 8.20 -5.53
C PHE A 223 5.54 9.00 -6.40
N PHE A 224 5.24 9.14 -7.69
CA PHE A 224 6.19 9.68 -8.67
C PHE A 224 6.12 11.20 -8.76
N ASN A 225 7.27 11.86 -8.85
CA ASN A 225 7.39 13.30 -9.09
C ASN A 225 8.33 13.62 -10.25
N ASP A 226 8.15 14.81 -10.85
CA ASP A 226 8.91 15.25 -12.02
C ASP A 226 10.43 15.18 -11.81
N LYS A 227 10.92 15.50 -10.59
CA LYS A 227 12.37 15.62 -10.32
C LYS A 227 13.11 14.29 -10.49
N THR A 228 12.45 13.17 -10.24
CA THR A 228 13.08 11.84 -10.35
C THR A 228 12.77 11.12 -11.65
N LEU A 229 11.75 11.60 -12.37
CA LEU A 229 11.38 11.16 -13.71
C LEU A 229 12.17 11.89 -14.81
N GLU A 230 12.47 13.18 -14.65
CA GLU A 230 13.32 13.95 -15.55
C GLU A 230 14.78 13.46 -15.47
N LYS A 231 15.23 12.71 -16.48
CA LYS A 231 16.64 12.33 -16.69
C LYS A 231 17.17 12.83 -18.03
#